data_AF-A0A852SZB9-F1
#
_entry.id   AF-A0A852SZB9-F1
#
_cell.length_a   1.000
_cell.length_b   1.000
_cell.length_c   1.000
_cell.angle_alpha   90.00
_cell.angle_beta   90.00
_cell.angle_gamma   90.00
#
_symmetry.space_group_name_H-M   'P 1'
#
loop_
_entity.id
_entity.type
_entity.pdbx_description
1 polymer ?
#
loop_
_entity_poly.entity_id
_entity_poly.type
_entity_poly.pdbx_seq_one_letter_code
_entity_poly.pdbx_strand_id
1 'polypeptide(L)'
;MPYAVDFENVSTVGLESSPVADALAGLRANEARYFRNKYDHVFTVGSADEEKGAVDRVARVLKEERGIVIASPALEATDFEVDGIRMTYVFYESGLSINVLYTLAEGGKRAVGFKLSDGMDVPEELSSFKFARQKSRLAGTIRGSYFVIKGEF
;
A
#
# COMPACT_ATOMS: atom_id res chain seq x y z
N MET A 1 1.07 5.14 17.88
CA MET A 1 -0.25 4.50 18.01
C MET A 1 -0.95 4.67 16.69
N PRO A 2 -1.70 3.65 16.21
CA PRO A 2 -2.44 3.77 14.97
C PRO A 2 -3.44 4.94 15.00
N TYR A 3 -3.61 5.60 13.86
CA TYR A 3 -4.57 6.70 13.71
C TYR A 3 -5.38 6.55 12.43
N ALA A 4 -6.58 7.12 12.43
CA ALA A 4 -7.46 7.12 11.26
C ALA A 4 -6.96 8.10 10.21
N VAL A 5 -6.89 7.67 8.95
CA VAL A 5 -6.52 8.53 7.84
C VAL A 5 -7.73 9.38 7.44
N ASP A 6 -7.64 10.70 7.66
CA ASP A 6 -8.62 11.67 7.18
C ASP A 6 -8.39 11.96 5.68
N PHE A 7 -9.34 11.55 4.84
CA PHE A 7 -9.28 11.79 3.40
C PHE A 7 -9.99 13.08 2.96
N GLU A 8 -10.66 13.79 3.88
CA GLU A 8 -11.20 15.13 3.66
C GLU A 8 -10.13 16.18 3.92
N ASN A 9 -9.32 16.00 4.97
CA ASN A 9 -8.18 16.84 5.32
C ASN A 9 -6.87 16.05 5.22
N VAL A 10 -6.36 15.92 3.99
CA VAL A 10 -5.14 15.14 3.71
C VAL A 10 -3.95 15.72 4.50
N SER A 11 -3.29 14.86 5.28
CA SER A 11 -2.12 15.20 6.10
C SER A 11 -0.91 14.34 5.70
N THR A 12 0.28 14.92 5.75
CA THR A 12 1.58 14.24 5.53
C THR A 12 2.16 13.60 6.77
N VAL A 13 1.45 13.64 7.91
CA VAL A 13 1.94 13.06 9.16
C VAL A 13 2.34 11.60 8.97
N GLY A 14 3.53 11.24 9.47
CA GLY A 14 4.14 9.92 9.33
C GLY A 14 4.81 9.65 7.98
N LEU A 15 4.75 10.59 7.03
CA LEU A 15 5.28 10.46 5.66
C LEU A 15 6.26 11.58 5.29
N GLU A 16 6.61 12.45 6.22
CA GLU A 16 7.33 13.71 5.97
C GLU A 16 8.74 13.51 5.43
N SER A 17 9.35 12.34 5.66
CA SER A 17 10.67 12.02 5.13
C SER A 17 10.65 11.64 3.64
N SER A 18 9.46 11.37 3.08
CA SER A 18 9.32 11.09 1.65
C SER A 18 9.61 12.33 0.80
N PRO A 19 10.40 12.22 -0.28
CA PRO A 19 10.60 13.33 -1.23
C PRO A 19 9.31 13.70 -1.99
N VAL A 20 8.28 12.85 -1.92
CA VAL A 20 6.96 13.05 -2.54
C VAL A 20 5.84 12.97 -1.49
N ALA A 21 6.10 13.47 -0.27
CA ALA A 21 5.20 13.35 0.89
C ALA A 21 3.75 13.74 0.59
N ASP A 22 3.49 14.86 -0.09
CA ASP A 22 2.12 15.29 -0.44
C ASP A 22 1.42 14.27 -1.36
N ALA A 23 2.11 13.76 -2.38
CA ALA A 23 1.56 12.79 -3.31
C ALA A 23 1.32 11.43 -2.63
N LEU A 24 2.22 11.00 -1.74
CA LEU A 24 2.09 9.77 -0.97
C LEU A 24 0.94 9.87 0.05
N ALA A 25 0.81 11.00 0.73
CA ALA A 25 -0.31 11.29 1.62
C ALA A 25 -1.64 11.28 0.86
N GLY A 26 -1.67 11.88 -0.33
CA GLY A 26 -2.82 11.83 -1.24
C GLY A 26 -3.17 10.40 -1.68
N LEU A 27 -2.17 9.56 -1.96
CA LEU A 27 -2.35 8.15 -2.28
C LEU A 27 -2.93 7.37 -1.09
N ARG A 28 -2.36 7.54 0.11
CA ARG A 28 -2.86 6.97 1.36
C ARG A 28 -4.32 7.38 1.63
N ALA A 29 -4.65 8.66 1.48
CA ALA A 29 -6.01 9.18 1.62
C ALA A 29 -6.96 8.62 0.55
N ASN A 30 -6.48 8.39 -0.68
CA ASN A 30 -7.28 7.74 -1.72
C ASN A 30 -7.68 6.30 -1.34
N GLU A 31 -6.77 5.55 -0.72
CA GLU A 31 -7.08 4.21 -0.20
C GLU A 31 -8.11 4.28 0.93
N ALA A 32 -7.91 5.20 1.89
CA ALA A 32 -8.83 5.39 3.01
C ALA A 32 -10.26 5.69 2.53
N ARG A 33 -10.40 6.60 1.56
CA ARG A 33 -11.70 6.93 0.94
C ARG A 33 -12.32 5.72 0.24
N TYR A 34 -11.52 4.91 -0.47
CA TYR A 34 -12.03 3.71 -1.13
C TYR A 34 -12.61 2.72 -0.11
N PHE A 35 -11.90 2.45 0.98
CA PHE A 35 -12.39 1.54 2.02
C PHE A 35 -13.62 2.08 2.75
N ARG A 36 -13.65 3.39 3.01
CA ARG A 36 -14.82 4.04 3.59
C ARG A 36 -16.04 3.90 2.68
N ASN A 37 -15.91 4.23 1.39
CA ASN A 37 -17.05 4.23 0.47
C ASN A 37 -17.53 2.83 0.10
N LYS A 38 -16.61 1.87 -0.04
CA LYS A 38 -16.94 0.52 -0.51
C LYS A 38 -17.36 -0.42 0.61
N TYR A 39 -16.76 -0.28 1.79
CA TYR A 39 -16.91 -1.24 2.88
C TYR A 39 -17.36 -0.62 4.20
N ASP A 40 -17.61 0.70 4.25
CA ASP A 40 -17.84 1.45 5.49
C ASP A 40 -16.70 1.31 6.52
N HIS A 41 -15.50 0.92 6.06
CA HIS A 41 -14.36 0.65 6.91
C HIS A 41 -13.53 1.92 7.17
N VAL A 42 -13.15 2.14 8.43
CA VAL A 42 -12.25 3.23 8.82
C VAL A 42 -10.80 2.76 8.67
N PHE A 43 -10.12 3.29 7.65
CA PHE A 43 -8.73 2.94 7.35
C PHE A 43 -7.78 3.63 8.35
N THR A 44 -7.10 2.84 9.16
CA THR A 44 -6.09 3.31 10.12
C THR A 44 -4.70 2.90 9.68
N VAL A 45 -3.69 3.69 10.05
CA VAL A 45 -2.28 3.38 9.84
C VAL A 45 -1.48 3.58 11.13
N GLY A 46 -0.45 2.77 11.33
CA GLY A 46 0.56 2.95 12.37
C GLY A 46 1.95 3.10 11.75
N SER A 47 2.93 3.54 12.55
CA SER A 47 4.33 3.57 12.11
C SER A 47 4.82 2.17 11.75
N ALA A 48 5.80 2.06 10.85
CA ALA A 48 6.34 0.77 10.43
C ALA A 48 6.88 -0.08 11.60
N ASP A 49 7.39 0.56 12.66
CA ASP A 49 7.87 -0.12 13.86
C ASP A 49 6.72 -0.70 14.70
N GLU A 50 5.63 0.06 14.85
CA GLU A 50 4.42 -0.40 15.55
C GLU A 50 3.72 -1.52 14.77
N GLU A 51 3.72 -1.43 13.44
CA GLU A 51 3.04 -2.33 12.51
C GLU A 51 4.00 -3.34 11.87
N LYS A 52 5.05 -3.73 12.62
CA LYS A 52 6.11 -4.62 12.12
C LYS A 52 5.59 -5.92 11.50
N GLY A 53 4.51 -6.50 12.06
CA GLY A 53 3.89 -7.70 11.52
C GLY A 53 3.33 -7.52 10.10
N ALA A 54 2.76 -6.35 9.80
CA ALA A 54 2.27 -6.00 8.47
C ALA A 54 3.43 -5.85 7.49
N VAL A 55 4.49 -5.14 7.90
CA VAL A 55 5.71 -4.93 7.10
C VAL A 55 6.38 -6.26 6.76
N ASP A 56 6.61 -7.11 7.78
CA ASP A 56 7.26 -8.41 7.64
C ASP A 56 6.42 -9.34 6.73
N ARG A 57 5.09 -9.29 6.83
CA ARG A 57 4.19 -10.07 5.96
C ARG A 57 4.32 -9.67 4.50
N VAL A 58 4.28 -8.38 4.18
CA VAL A 58 4.45 -7.90 2.79
C VAL A 58 5.82 -8.27 2.26
N ALA A 59 6.87 -8.06 3.06
CA ALA A 59 8.24 -8.42 2.68
C ALA A 59 8.38 -9.93 2.38
N ARG A 60 7.79 -10.80 3.20
CA ARG A 60 7.77 -12.24 2.99
C ARG A 60 7.10 -12.62 1.67
N VAL A 61 5.89 -12.12 1.43
CA VAL A 61 5.13 -12.42 0.18
C VAL A 61 5.92 -11.99 -1.05
N LEU A 62 6.49 -10.79 -1.06
CA LEU A 62 7.28 -10.27 -2.18
C LEU A 62 8.52 -11.12 -2.46
N LYS A 63 9.25 -11.49 -1.41
CA LYS A 63 10.48 -12.29 -1.52
C LYS A 63 10.21 -13.70 -2.00
N GLU A 64 9.19 -14.37 -1.47
CA GLU A 64 8.88 -15.75 -1.82
C GLU A 64 8.23 -15.88 -3.21
N GLU A 65 7.36 -14.96 -3.61
CA GLU A 65 6.67 -15.02 -4.91
C GLU A 65 7.54 -14.59 -6.10
N ARG A 66 8.45 -13.63 -5.86
CA ARG A 66 9.15 -12.91 -6.93
C ARG A 66 10.60 -12.58 -6.64
N GLY A 67 11.14 -12.91 -5.46
CA GLY A 67 12.49 -12.50 -5.08
C GLY A 67 12.66 -10.98 -4.91
N ILE A 68 11.54 -10.24 -4.73
CA ILE A 68 11.56 -8.78 -4.61
C ILE A 68 11.89 -8.40 -3.18
N VAL A 69 12.84 -7.48 -3.03
CA VAL A 69 13.18 -6.83 -1.76
C VAL A 69 13.11 -5.32 -2.00
N ILE A 70 12.26 -4.63 -1.26
CA ILE A 70 12.10 -3.18 -1.38
C ILE A 70 13.26 -2.50 -0.68
N ALA A 71 14.00 -1.66 -1.40
CA ALA A 71 15.17 -0.96 -0.87
C ALA A 71 14.78 0.25 0.00
N SER A 72 13.66 0.88 -0.33
CA SER A 72 13.12 2.03 0.40
C SER A 72 12.70 1.65 1.83
N PRO A 73 12.97 2.49 2.84
CA PRO A 73 12.41 2.32 4.18
C PRO A 73 10.87 2.32 4.16
N ALA A 74 10.26 1.45 4.98
CA ALA A 74 8.84 1.52 5.28
C ALA A 74 8.59 2.64 6.31
N LEU A 75 7.56 3.45 6.10
CA LEU A 75 7.18 4.54 7.00
C LEU A 75 5.96 4.19 7.83
N GLU A 76 4.93 3.67 7.16
CA GLU A 76 3.68 3.27 7.80
C GLU A 76 3.14 1.97 7.22
N ALA A 77 2.35 1.27 8.02
CA ALA A 77 1.65 0.08 7.59
C ALA A 77 0.29 -0.07 8.27
N THR A 78 -0.47 -1.05 7.81
CA THR A 78 -1.75 -1.46 8.41
C THR A 78 -2.10 -2.88 7.96
N ASP A 79 -2.80 -3.62 8.82
CA ASP A 79 -3.34 -4.94 8.54
C ASP A 79 -4.74 -5.04 9.14
N PHE A 80 -5.72 -5.36 8.30
CA PHE A 80 -7.12 -5.45 8.71
C PHE A 80 -7.89 -6.44 7.87
N GLU A 81 -9.00 -6.93 8.42
CA GLU A 81 -9.95 -7.77 7.71
C GLU A 81 -11.19 -6.95 7.34
N VAL A 82 -11.64 -7.14 6.10
CA VAL A 82 -12.86 -6.51 5.60
C VAL A 82 -13.52 -7.46 4.60
N ASP A 83 -14.80 -7.76 4.81
CA ASP A 83 -15.60 -8.58 3.88
C ASP A 83 -14.92 -9.94 3.51
N GLY A 84 -14.34 -10.62 4.50
CA GLY A 84 -13.64 -11.90 4.30
C GLY A 84 -12.29 -11.79 3.55
N ILE A 85 -11.75 -10.58 3.44
CA ILE A 85 -10.46 -10.30 2.81
C ILE A 85 -9.53 -9.69 3.87
N ARG A 86 -8.38 -10.33 4.07
CA ARG A 86 -7.29 -9.72 4.81
C ARG A 86 -6.50 -8.79 3.89
N MET A 87 -6.49 -7.51 4.23
CA MET A 87 -5.76 -6.46 3.54
C MET A 87 -4.56 -6.06 4.38
N THR A 88 -3.38 -6.06 3.79
CA THR A 88 -2.17 -5.51 4.41
C THR A 88 -1.64 -4.41 3.50
N TYR A 89 -1.31 -3.24 4.04
CA TYR A 89 -0.67 -2.14 3.31
C TYR A 89 0.65 -1.75 3.95
N VAL A 90 1.60 -1.34 3.12
CA VAL A 90 2.83 -0.67 3.54
C VAL A 90 3.07 0.53 2.63
N PHE A 91 3.37 1.67 3.25
CA PHE A 91 3.75 2.93 2.59
C PHE A 91 5.24 3.16 2.82
N TYR A 92 5.99 3.34 1.74
CA TYR A 92 7.44 3.45 1.73
C TYR A 92 7.87 4.88 1.44
N GLU A 93 9.03 5.26 1.98
CA GLU A 93 9.61 6.61 1.84
C GLU A 93 9.75 7.08 0.39
N SER A 94 10.06 6.17 -0.54
CA SER A 94 10.15 6.46 -1.98
C SER A 94 8.85 6.99 -2.62
N GLY A 95 7.71 6.90 -1.95
CA GLY A 95 6.39 7.18 -2.54
C GLY A 95 5.66 5.92 -3.02
N LEU A 96 6.24 4.74 -2.81
CA LEU A 96 5.61 3.45 -3.13
C LEU A 96 4.59 3.08 -2.06
N SER A 97 3.40 2.66 -2.49
CA SER A 97 2.45 1.92 -1.67
C SER A 97 2.32 0.50 -2.21
N ILE A 98 2.40 -0.48 -1.31
CA ILE A 98 2.20 -1.89 -1.62
C ILE A 98 1.02 -2.38 -0.79
N ASN A 99 0.15 -3.16 -1.42
CA ASN A 99 -0.91 -3.85 -0.72
C ASN A 99 -0.91 -5.34 -1.02
N VAL A 100 -1.19 -6.16 -0.02
CA VAL A 100 -1.53 -7.58 -0.18
C VAL A 100 -3.02 -7.72 0.05
N LEU A 101 -3.74 -8.13 -0.99
CA LEU A 101 -5.13 -8.57 -0.91
C LEU A 101 -5.10 -10.09 -0.73
N TYR A 102 -5.68 -10.60 0.35
CA TYR A 102 -5.73 -12.03 0.63
C TYR A 102 -7.14 -12.46 1.03
N THR A 103 -7.91 -12.97 0.08
CA THR A 103 -9.22 -13.57 0.39
C THR A 103 -9.01 -14.82 1.26
N LEU A 104 -9.75 -14.89 2.37
CA LEU A 104 -9.63 -15.95 3.38
C LEU A 104 -10.28 -17.27 2.92
N ALA A 105 -11.34 -17.18 2.10
CA ALA A 105 -11.97 -18.35 1.52
C ALA A 105 -11.00 -19.11 0.60
N GLU A 106 -11.13 -20.45 0.59
CA GLU A 106 -10.35 -21.32 -0.27
C GLU A 106 -10.57 -20.98 -1.76
N GLY A 107 -9.49 -20.97 -2.54
CA GLY A 107 -9.53 -20.57 -3.95
C GLY A 107 -9.83 -19.09 -4.19
N GLY A 108 -9.91 -18.28 -3.14
CA GLY A 108 -10.15 -16.84 -3.22
C GLY A 108 -9.03 -16.07 -3.92
N LYS A 109 -9.34 -14.86 -4.38
CA LYS A 109 -8.36 -14.00 -5.05
C LYS A 109 -7.27 -13.57 -4.06
N ARG A 110 -6.01 -13.77 -4.42
CA ARG A 110 -4.84 -13.34 -3.66
C ARG A 110 -3.88 -12.60 -4.59
N ALA A 111 -3.51 -11.37 -4.25
CA ALA A 111 -2.70 -10.54 -5.13
C ALA A 111 -1.89 -9.50 -4.35
N VAL A 112 -0.75 -9.12 -4.92
CA VAL A 112 0.00 -7.93 -4.53
C VAL A 112 -0.29 -6.81 -5.51
N GLY A 113 -0.67 -5.64 -4.99
CA GLY A 113 -0.79 -4.41 -5.75
C GLY A 113 0.38 -3.47 -5.47
N PHE A 114 0.86 -2.81 -6.52
CA PHE A 114 1.84 -1.73 -6.44
C PHE A 114 1.19 -0.43 -6.90
N LYS A 115 1.42 0.65 -6.14
CA LYS A 115 1.01 2.00 -6.52
C LYS A 115 2.18 2.95 -6.32
N LEU A 116 2.60 3.59 -7.39
CA LEU A 116 3.60 4.65 -7.38
C LEU A 116 2.90 5.99 -7.31
N SER A 117 3.30 6.82 -6.35
CA SER A 117 2.83 8.19 -6.21
C SER A 117 3.21 9.05 -7.42
N ASP A 118 2.59 10.21 -7.54
CA ASP A 118 3.01 11.19 -8.53
C ASP A 118 4.42 11.70 -8.19
N GLY A 119 5.23 11.99 -9.20
CA GLY A 119 6.59 12.51 -9.02
C GLY A 119 7.70 11.50 -8.66
N MET A 120 7.40 10.22 -8.36
CA MET A 120 8.44 9.22 -8.12
C MET A 120 8.90 8.48 -9.39
N ASP A 121 10.07 7.87 -9.39
CA ASP A 121 10.48 6.94 -10.45
C ASP A 121 10.02 5.50 -10.18
N VAL A 122 10.12 4.61 -11.17
CA VAL A 122 9.91 3.18 -10.95
C VAL A 122 11.15 2.62 -10.25
N PRO A 123 11.03 2.01 -9.05
CA PRO A 123 12.17 1.38 -8.37
C PRO A 123 12.80 0.27 -9.22
N GLU A 124 14.12 0.10 -9.12
CA GLU A 124 14.87 -0.87 -9.93
C GLU A 124 14.35 -2.30 -9.73
N GLU A 125 14.04 -2.65 -8.47
CA GLU A 125 13.48 -3.95 -8.08
C GLU A 125 12.07 -4.21 -8.66
N LEU A 126 11.40 -3.17 -9.20
CA LEU A 126 10.11 -3.25 -9.88
C LEU A 126 10.19 -2.92 -11.38
N SER A 127 11.38 -2.77 -11.95
CA SER A 127 11.60 -2.35 -13.35
C SER A 127 10.99 -3.29 -14.40
N SER A 128 10.81 -4.57 -14.07
CA SER A 128 10.17 -5.55 -14.96
C SER A 128 8.65 -5.38 -15.08
N PHE A 129 8.03 -4.61 -14.18
CA PHE A 129 6.59 -4.40 -14.17
C PHE A 129 6.17 -3.29 -15.13
N LYS A 130 5.04 -3.49 -15.79
CA LYS A 130 4.37 -2.44 -16.55
C LYS A 130 3.38 -1.73 -15.64
N PHE A 131 3.42 -0.39 -15.65
CA PHE A 131 2.57 0.44 -14.82
C PHE A 131 1.54 1.21 -15.65
N ALA A 132 0.26 1.03 -15.34
CA ALA A 132 -0.83 1.78 -15.92
C ALA A 132 -1.06 3.08 -15.14
N ARG A 133 -1.43 4.17 -15.82
CA ARG A 133 -1.69 5.46 -15.20
C ARG A 133 -3.19 5.65 -14.97
N GLN A 134 -3.55 6.18 -13.80
CA GLN A 134 -4.89 6.66 -13.49
C GLN A 134 -4.81 8.03 -12.81
N LYS A 135 -5.84 8.86 -13.00
CA LYS A 135 -5.94 10.16 -12.33
C LYS A 135 -6.73 10.01 -11.03
N SER A 136 -6.24 10.64 -9.97
CA SER A 136 -6.88 10.76 -8.67
C SER A 136 -7.04 12.22 -8.32
N ARG A 137 -8.20 12.57 -7.76
CA ARG A 137 -8.43 13.91 -7.20
C ARG A 137 -7.57 14.17 -5.96
N LEU A 138 -7.20 13.12 -5.22
CA LEU A 138 -6.42 13.23 -3.98
C LEU A 138 -4.92 13.03 -4.20
N ALA A 139 -4.52 12.26 -5.21
CA ALA A 139 -3.14 11.77 -5.36
C ALA A 139 -2.48 12.17 -6.69
N GLY A 140 -3.08 13.07 -7.47
CA GLY A 140 -2.58 13.39 -8.81
C GLY A 140 -2.60 12.16 -9.73
N THR A 141 -1.46 11.84 -10.35
CA THR A 141 -1.32 10.62 -11.16
C THR A 141 -0.84 9.44 -10.32
N ILE A 142 -1.64 8.39 -10.22
CA ILE A 142 -1.22 7.11 -9.64
C ILE A 142 -0.80 6.17 -10.77
N ARG A 143 0.36 5.54 -10.63
CA ARG A 143 0.81 4.46 -11.51
C ARG A 143 0.65 3.11 -10.81
N GLY A 144 -0.21 2.25 -11.34
CA GLY A 144 -0.55 0.97 -10.73
C GLY A 144 -0.01 -0.24 -11.51
N SER A 145 0.41 -1.27 -10.78
CA SER A 145 0.69 -2.62 -11.31
C SER A 145 0.31 -3.67 -10.27
N TYR A 146 0.33 -4.96 -10.63
CA TYR A 146 0.01 -6.04 -9.70
C TYR A 146 0.57 -7.38 -10.15
N PHE A 147 0.59 -8.35 -9.25
CA PHE A 147 0.70 -9.77 -9.59
C PHE A 147 -0.19 -10.63 -8.69
N VAL A 148 -0.53 -11.83 -9.17
CA VAL A 148 -1.32 -12.84 -8.41
C VAL A 148 -0.37 -13.70 -7.59
N ILE A 149 -0.73 -13.91 -6.32
CA ILE A 149 0.01 -14.75 -5.36
C ILE A 149 -0.31 -16.22 -5.66
N LYS A 150 0.72 -17.07 -5.68
CA LYS A 150 0.58 -18.51 -5.94
C LYS A 150 0.72 -19.36 -4.67
N GLY A 151 1.46 -18.89 -3.68
CA GLY A 151 1.65 -19.54 -2.39
C GLY A 151 0.57 -19.20 -1.35
N GLU A 152 0.79 -19.66 -0.13
CA GLU A 152 -0.08 -19.43 1.02
C GLU A 152 0.68 -18.73 2.15
N PHE A 153 0.08 -17.68 2.74
CA PHE A 153 0.78 -16.72 3.61
C PHE A 153 -0.07 -16.15 4.76
#